data_AF-A0A0F8ZXP1-F1
#
_entry.id   AF-A0A0F8ZXP1-F1
#
_cell.length_a   1.000
_cell.length_b   1.000
_cell.length_c   1.000
_cell.angle_alpha   90.00
_cell.angle_beta   90.00
_cell.angle_gamma   90.00
#
_symmetry.space_group_name_H-M   'P 1'
#
loop_
_entity.id
_entity.type
_entity.pdbx_description
1 polymer ?
#
loop_
_entity_poly.entity_id
_entity_poly.type
_entity_poly.pdbx_seq_one_letter_code
_entity_poly.pdbx_strand_id
1 'polypeptide(L)'
;MEQINKNFDSCPACKSTNRFFETMSNDLKTRGLARPEWTLCWDVRQGVVVDPAKEAAMPVGSEAASYVVKTDICLDCGCIYAINLSATMVKKSVQPPQILVPGSLLPNDPSQN
;
A
#
# COMPACT_ATOMS: atom_id res chain seq x y z
N MET A 1 6.97 18.29 5.79
CA MET A 1 6.75 17.76 4.43
C MET A 1 5.32 18.09 4.06
N GLU A 2 5.08 18.70 2.91
CA GLU A 2 3.70 18.90 2.46
C GLU A 2 3.04 17.55 2.22
N GLN A 3 1.80 17.38 2.70
CA GLN A 3 1.04 16.17 2.50
C GLN A 3 0.68 16.08 1.01
N ILE A 4 1.25 15.10 0.32
CA ILE A 4 0.90 14.85 -1.09
C ILE A 4 -0.30 13.90 -1.07
N ASN A 5 -1.38 14.27 -1.75
CA ASN A 5 -2.47 13.37 -2.04
C ASN A 5 -3.02 13.70 -3.42
N LYS A 6 -2.57 12.96 -4.43
CA LYS A 6 -2.92 13.17 -5.83
C LYS A 6 -3.63 11.95 -6.39
N ASN A 7 -4.84 12.16 -6.86
CA ASN A 7 -5.61 11.18 -7.62
C ASN A 7 -5.53 11.50 -9.10
N PHE A 8 -5.61 10.47 -9.94
CA PHE A 8 -5.60 10.59 -11.39
C PHE A 8 -6.86 9.97 -11.95
N ASP A 9 -7.80 10.81 -12.39
CA ASP A 9 -9.13 10.33 -12.81
C ASP A 9 -9.14 9.70 -14.21
N SER A 10 -8.16 10.03 -15.05
CA SER A 10 -8.07 9.54 -16.43
C SER A 10 -6.68 9.04 -16.80
N CYS A 11 -6.63 8.15 -17.79
CA CYS A 11 -5.40 7.65 -18.37
C CYS A 11 -4.57 8.82 -18.94
N PRO A 12 -3.29 8.96 -18.56
CA PRO A 12 -2.46 10.05 -19.06
C PRO A 12 -2.22 9.96 -20.57
N ALA A 13 -2.22 8.75 -21.14
CA ALA A 13 -1.93 8.47 -22.54
C ALA A 13 -3.12 8.73 -23.47
N CYS A 14 -4.30 8.15 -23.21
CA CYS A 14 -5.47 8.25 -24.10
C CYS A 14 -6.65 9.05 -23.51
N LYS A 15 -6.54 9.55 -22.28
CA LYS A 15 -7.60 10.30 -21.54
C LYS A 15 -8.86 9.49 -21.21
N SER A 16 -8.89 8.20 -21.49
CA SER A 16 -9.97 7.32 -21.04
C SER A 16 -10.08 7.29 -19.52
N THR A 17 -11.32 7.23 -19.02
CA THR A 17 -11.64 7.00 -17.60
C THR A 17 -11.84 5.50 -17.29
N ASN A 18 -11.80 4.63 -18.29
CA ASN A 18 -12.04 3.20 -18.12
C ASN A 18 -10.78 2.50 -17.62
N ARG A 19 -10.89 1.87 -16.45
CA ARG A 19 -9.79 1.13 -15.81
C ARG A 19 -10.18 -0.32 -15.60
N PHE A 20 -9.28 -1.22 -15.94
CA PHE A 20 -9.56 -2.65 -15.97
C PHE A 20 -9.96 -3.18 -14.59
N PHE A 21 -9.16 -2.91 -13.55
CA PHE A 21 -9.43 -3.44 -12.21
C PHE A 21 -10.60 -2.73 -11.53
N GLU A 22 -10.79 -1.44 -11.79
CA GLU A 22 -11.97 -0.71 -11.33
C GLU A 22 -13.26 -1.29 -11.91
N THR A 23 -13.31 -1.57 -13.23
CA THR A 23 -14.45 -2.23 -13.87
C THR A 23 -14.74 -3.58 -13.25
N MET A 24 -13.73 -4.41 -12.99
CA MET A 24 -13.91 -5.69 -12.28
C MET A 24 -14.44 -5.49 -10.86
N SER A 25 -13.94 -4.48 -10.13
CA SER A 25 -14.41 -4.19 -8.78
C SER A 25 -15.89 -3.81 -8.77
N ASN A 26 -16.33 -3.05 -9.77
CA ASN A 26 -17.73 -2.65 -9.92
C ASN A 26 -18.62 -3.84 -10.28
N ASP A 27 -18.17 -4.77 -11.15
CA ASP A 27 -18.89 -6.02 -11.43
C ASP A 27 -19.12 -6.83 -10.15
N LEU A 28 -18.07 -7.01 -9.34
CA LEU A 28 -18.15 -7.76 -8.08
C LEU A 28 -19.10 -7.09 -7.08
N LYS A 29 -19.12 -5.76 -7.01
CA LYS A 29 -20.09 -5.01 -6.17
C LYS A 29 -21.52 -5.21 -6.65
N THR A 30 -21.78 -5.06 -7.95
CA THR A 30 -23.11 -5.24 -8.53
C THR A 30 -23.64 -6.65 -8.29
N ARG A 31 -22.76 -7.64 -8.23
CA ARG A 31 -23.09 -9.05 -7.94
C ARG A 31 -23.22 -9.36 -6.45
N GLY A 32 -22.99 -8.39 -5.56
CA GLY A 32 -23.02 -8.60 -4.11
C GLY A 32 -21.84 -9.42 -3.57
N LEU A 33 -20.77 -9.56 -4.36
CA LEU A 33 -19.57 -10.33 -3.99
C LEU A 33 -18.48 -9.47 -3.33
N ALA A 34 -18.67 -8.14 -3.30
CA ALA A 34 -17.76 -7.20 -2.68
C ALA A 34 -18.52 -6.10 -1.92
N ARG A 35 -17.86 -5.51 -0.92
CA ARG A 35 -18.41 -4.39 -0.18
C ARG A 35 -18.42 -3.10 -1.04
N PRO A 36 -19.38 -2.18 -0.85
CA PRO A 36 -19.46 -0.96 -1.66
C PRO A 36 -18.17 -0.12 -1.65
N GLU A 37 -17.49 -0.06 -0.51
CA GLU A 37 -16.24 0.67 -0.29
C GLU A 37 -15.00 -0.03 -0.86
N TRP A 38 -15.10 -1.32 -1.17
CA TRP A 38 -13.94 -2.09 -1.63
C TRP A 38 -13.53 -1.64 -3.03
N THR A 39 -12.24 -1.41 -3.27
CA THR A 39 -11.75 -1.01 -4.59
C THR A 39 -10.56 -1.88 -4.94
N LEU A 40 -10.63 -2.52 -6.10
CA LEU A 40 -9.54 -3.31 -6.65
C LEU A 40 -8.66 -2.39 -7.51
N CYS A 41 -7.37 -2.59 -7.45
CA CYS A 41 -6.39 -1.94 -8.31
C CYS A 41 -5.28 -2.94 -8.63
N TRP A 42 -4.47 -2.66 -9.65
CA TRP A 42 -3.44 -3.60 -10.13
C TRP A 42 -2.37 -3.86 -9.08
N ASP A 43 -1.83 -2.80 -8.49
CA ASP A 43 -0.76 -2.89 -7.49
C ASP A 43 -0.93 -1.78 -6.45
N VAL A 44 -0.68 -2.12 -5.19
CA VAL A 44 -0.61 -1.20 -4.05
C VAL A 44 0.76 -1.33 -3.41
N ARG A 45 1.57 -0.29 -3.53
CA ARG A 45 2.85 -0.18 -2.82
C ARG A 45 2.73 0.85 -1.72
N GLN A 46 3.14 0.47 -0.53
CA GLN A 46 3.20 1.38 0.60
C GLN A 46 4.47 1.12 1.40
N GLY A 47 5.00 2.16 2.03
CA GLY A 47 6.20 2.02 2.83
C GLY A 47 6.63 3.30 3.52
N VAL A 48 7.62 3.15 4.39
CA VAL A 48 8.28 4.26 5.08
C VAL A 48 9.59 4.58 4.33
N VAL A 49 9.88 5.86 4.15
CA VAL A 49 11.12 6.34 3.51
C VAL A 49 12.12 6.67 4.61
N VAL A 50 12.68 5.64 5.23
CA VAL A 50 13.75 5.78 6.23
C VAL A 50 14.83 4.76 5.92
N ASP A 51 16.09 5.15 6.15
CA ASP A 51 17.22 4.23 6.14
C ASP A 51 16.96 3.10 7.17
N PRO A 52 16.92 1.82 6.77
CA PRO A 52 16.62 0.72 7.69
C PRO A 52 17.52 0.69 8.94
N ALA A 53 18.78 1.10 8.82
CA ALA A 53 19.70 1.17 9.96
C ALA A 53 19.30 2.24 10.98
N LYS A 54 18.66 3.32 10.51
CA LYS A 54 18.15 4.41 11.36
C LYS A 54 16.73 4.12 11.84
N GLU A 55 15.92 3.43 11.05
CA GLU A 55 14.55 3.08 11.40
C GLU A 55 14.48 2.30 12.72
N ALA A 56 15.38 1.32 12.91
CA ALA A 56 15.46 0.54 14.15
C ALA A 56 15.73 1.43 15.38
N ALA A 57 16.64 2.40 15.24
CA ALA A 57 17.04 3.33 16.30
C ALA A 57 16.00 4.43 16.59
N MET A 58 15.02 4.65 15.71
CA MET A 58 13.99 5.67 15.96
C MET A 58 13.14 5.32 17.19
N PRO A 59 12.98 6.24 18.16
CA PRO A 59 12.06 6.04 19.28
C PRO A 59 10.62 5.81 18.81
N VAL A 60 9.86 5.01 19.56
CA VAL A 60 8.41 4.88 19.36
C VAL A 60 7.76 6.26 19.48
N GLY A 61 6.79 6.55 18.60
CA GLY A 61 6.14 7.85 18.51
C GLY A 61 6.83 8.87 17.62
N SER A 62 8.06 8.59 17.16
CA SER A 62 8.73 9.41 16.15
C SER A 62 7.98 9.38 14.82
N GLU A 63 8.00 10.50 14.11
CA GLU A 63 7.38 10.61 12.79
C GLU A 63 8.38 10.27 11.68
N ALA A 64 7.93 9.48 10.72
CA ALA A 64 8.68 9.09 9.54
C ALA A 64 7.87 9.37 8.28
N ALA A 65 8.52 9.77 7.20
CA ALA A 65 7.86 9.94 5.92
C ALA A 65 7.40 8.59 5.39
N SER A 66 6.18 8.52 4.86
CA SER A 66 5.64 7.34 4.20
C SER A 66 5.00 7.70 2.87
N TYR A 67 4.84 6.68 2.04
CA TYR A 67 4.20 6.79 0.74
C TYR A 67 3.16 5.69 0.55
N VAL A 68 2.16 5.97 -0.29
CA VAL A 68 1.28 4.99 -0.91
C VAL A 68 1.17 5.29 -2.39
N VAL A 69 1.41 4.28 -3.22
CA VAL A 69 1.27 4.30 -4.67
C VAL A 69 0.26 3.22 -5.05
N LYS A 70 -0.82 3.62 -5.70
CA LYS A 70 -1.79 2.69 -6.29
C LYS A 70 -1.74 2.82 -7.80
N THR A 71 -1.72 1.69 -8.51
CA THR A 71 -1.69 1.66 -9.98
C THR A 71 -2.84 0.84 -10.55
N ASP A 72 -3.22 1.14 -11.79
CA ASP A 72 -4.23 0.41 -12.56
C ASP A 72 -3.85 0.40 -14.05
N ILE A 73 -4.59 -0.34 -14.85
CA ILE A 73 -4.41 -0.51 -16.28
C ILE A 73 -5.58 0.14 -17.02
N CYS A 74 -5.28 1.01 -17.97
CA CYS A 74 -6.30 1.59 -18.85
C CYS A 74 -6.91 0.48 -19.73
N LEU A 75 -8.23 0.37 -19.69
CA LEU A 75 -8.96 -0.65 -20.46
C LEU A 75 -8.84 -0.43 -21.98
N ASP A 76 -8.76 0.83 -22.41
CA ASP A 76 -8.84 1.18 -23.83
C ASP A 76 -7.47 1.11 -24.54
N CYS A 77 -6.38 1.45 -23.85
CA CYS A 77 -5.04 1.50 -24.46
C CYS A 77 -3.97 0.62 -23.78
N GLY A 78 -4.31 -0.10 -22.71
CA GLY A 78 -3.39 -0.99 -21.99
C GLY A 78 -2.30 -0.29 -21.17
N CYS A 79 -2.29 1.05 -21.11
CA CYS A 79 -1.32 1.81 -20.33
C CYS A 79 -1.48 1.52 -18.82
N ILE A 80 -0.39 1.13 -18.16
CA ILE A 80 -0.32 1.01 -16.69
C ILE A 80 0.07 2.38 -16.12
N TYR A 81 -0.72 2.90 -15.18
CA TYR A 81 -0.47 4.23 -14.61
C TYR A 81 -0.89 4.32 -13.14
N ALA A 82 -0.34 5.32 -12.44
CA ALA A 82 -0.73 5.60 -11.06
C ALA A 82 -2.13 6.23 -11.02
N ILE A 83 -2.99 5.68 -10.17
CA ILE A 83 -4.34 6.21 -9.90
C ILE A 83 -4.38 7.03 -8.60
N ASN A 84 -3.48 6.73 -7.67
CA ASN A 84 -3.28 7.50 -6.44
C ASN A 84 -1.79 7.52 -6.07
N LEU A 85 -1.31 8.72 -5.75
CA LEU A 85 -0.01 8.96 -5.14
C LEU A 85 -0.24 9.74 -3.86
N SER A 86 0.17 9.19 -2.73
CA SER A 86 0.16 9.92 -1.46
C SER A 86 1.48 9.84 -0.74
N ALA A 87 1.84 10.94 -0.08
CA ALA A 87 2.95 11.02 0.84
C ALA A 87 2.46 11.67 2.12
N THR A 88 2.73 11.03 3.25
CA THR A 88 2.30 11.49 4.57
C THR A 88 3.40 11.24 5.60
N MET A 89 3.18 11.69 6.83
CA MET A 89 3.99 11.29 7.98
C MET A 89 3.24 10.19 8.74
N VAL A 90 3.92 9.12 9.08
CA VAL A 90 3.41 8.06 9.96
C VAL A 90 4.20 8.03 11.25
N LYS A 91 3.49 7.78 12.35
CA LYS A 91 4.13 7.58 13.65
C LYS A 91 4.59 6.13 13.77
N LYS A 92 5.84 5.93 14.17
CA LYS A 92 6.36 4.60 14.51
C LYS A 92 5.53 4.06 15.67
N SER A 93 4.71 3.05 15.40
CA SER A 93 3.98 2.32 16.42
C SER A 93 4.79 1.13 16.91
N VAL A 94 4.45 0.63 18.10
CA VAL A 94 4.92 -0.68 18.54
C VAL A 94 4.36 -1.70 17.55
N GLN A 95 5.21 -2.51 16.93
CA GLN A 95 4.70 -3.65 16.16
C GLN A 95 3.92 -4.54 17.13
N PRO A 96 2.67 -4.94 16.82
CA PRO A 96 1.94 -5.84 17.69
C PRO A 96 2.80 -7.10 17.91
N PRO A 97 2.95 -7.56 19.16
CA PRO A 97 3.76 -8.74 19.45
C PRO A 97 3.29 -9.88 18.55
N GLN A 98 4.22 -10.43 17.78
CA GLN A 98 3.96 -11.64 17.00
C GLN A 98 3.60 -12.72 18.00
N ILE A 99 2.35 -13.20 17.97
CA ILE A 99 1.91 -14.30 18.81
C ILE A 99 2.70 -15.53 18.36
N LEU A 100 3.73 -15.89 19.13
CA LEU A 100 4.46 -17.12 18.91
C LEU A 100 3.50 -18.28 19.12
N VAL A 101 3.21 -19.02 18.05
CA VAL A 101 2.41 -20.24 18.13
C VAL A 101 3.23 -21.28 18.91
N PRO A 102 2.67 -21.96 19.93
CA PRO A 102 3.39 -22.99 20.67
C PRO A 102 4.03 -24.01 19.72
N GLY A 103 5.36 -24.15 19.76
CA GLY A 103 6.14 -25.01 18.86
C GLY A 103 6.95 -24.27 17.78
N SER A 104 6.82 -22.94 17.67
CA SER A 104 7.73 -22.14 16.84
C SER A 104 9.11 -22.00 17.51
N LEU A 105 10.17 -22.35 16.76
CA LEU A 105 11.56 -22.13 17.19
C LEU A 105 11.79 -20.63 17.38
N LEU A 106 12.35 -20.24 18.53
CA LEU A 106 12.72 -18.86 18.81
C LEU A 106 13.75 -18.38 17.78
N PRO A 107 13.65 -17.15 17.25
CA PRO A 107 14.71 -16.60 16.43
C PRO A 107 15.92 -16.30 17.32
N ASN A 108 17.03 -16.97 17.01
CA ASN A 108 18.36 -16.84 17.61
C ASN A 108 18.49 -17.36 19.05
N ASP A 109 18.66 -18.67 19.18
CA ASP A 109 19.30 -19.25 20.36
C ASP A 109 20.83 -19.02 20.25
N PRO A 110 21.47 -18.26 21.16
CA PRO A 110 22.91 -18.03 21.14
C PRO A 110 23.74 -19.27 21.45
N SER A 111 23.11 -20.41 21.77
CA SER A 111 23.79 -21.66 22.11
C SER A 111 24.26 -22.52 20.92
N GLN A 112 24.15 -22.03 19.67
CA GLN A 112 24.56 -22.77 18.47
C GLN A 112 25.89 -22.30 17.83
N ASN A 113 26.84 -21.80 18.62
CA ASN A 113 28.26 -21.71 18.23
C ASN A 113 29.12 -22.55 19.17
#